data_AF-A0A2E2N5P6-F1
#
_entry.id   AF-A0A2E2N5P6-F1
#
_cell.length_a   1.000
_cell.length_b   1.000
_cell.length_c   1.000
_cell.angle_alpha   90.00
_cell.angle_beta   90.00
_cell.angle_gamma   90.00
#
_symmetry.space_group_name_H-M   'P 1'
#
loop_
_entity.id
_entity.type
_entity.pdbx_description
1 polymer ?
#
loop_
_entity_poly.entity_id
_entity_poly.type
_entity_poly.pdbx_seq_one_letter_code
_entity_poly.pdbx_strand_id
1 'polypeptide(L)'
;MAKKPDSQASSPAADDTLNMSYEDAVEALEGIIERIESGSIGLEDSIEAYERGTKLIRRCRSLLDAAEQRVRELNADELDGGSDGNEPA
;
A
#
# COMPACT_ATOMS: atom_id res chain seq x y z
N MET A 1 37.30 15.48 -17.39
CA MET A 1 36.29 14.54 -16.89
C MET A 1 35.51 15.18 -15.75
N ALA A 2 34.20 15.39 -15.91
CA ALA A 2 33.24 15.51 -14.80
C ALA A 2 31.84 15.29 -15.40
N LYS A 3 31.43 14.02 -15.43
CA LYS A 3 30.09 13.57 -15.82
C LYS A 3 29.14 13.97 -14.69
N LYS A 4 28.22 14.91 -14.93
CA LYS A 4 27.11 15.20 -14.00
C LYS A 4 26.24 13.93 -13.88
N PRO A 5 25.91 13.44 -12.67
CA PRO A 5 24.91 12.40 -12.54
C PRO A 5 23.50 13.00 -12.53
N ASP A 6 22.67 12.38 -13.36
CA ASP A 6 21.26 12.03 -13.11
C ASP A 6 20.24 13.16 -12.89
N SER A 7 19.91 13.79 -14.01
CA SER A 7 18.56 14.32 -14.25
C SER A 7 17.63 13.16 -14.61
N GLN A 8 17.19 12.38 -13.64
CA GLN A 8 16.13 11.40 -13.85
C GLN A 8 14.78 12.04 -13.54
N ALA A 9 14.24 12.72 -14.55
CA ALA A 9 12.81 13.02 -14.63
C ALA A 9 12.08 11.70 -14.87
N SER A 10 11.74 10.99 -13.79
CA SER A 10 10.82 9.86 -13.86
C SER A 10 9.40 10.42 -13.92
N SER A 11 8.89 10.55 -15.15
CA SER A 11 7.47 10.71 -15.43
C SER A 11 6.64 9.69 -14.62
N PRO A 12 5.46 10.04 -14.09
CA PRO A 12 4.67 9.13 -13.28
C PRO A 12 4.11 8.03 -14.20
N ALA A 13 4.74 6.85 -14.14
CA ALA A 13 4.23 5.66 -14.80
C ALA A 13 2.77 5.43 -14.35
N ALA A 14 1.91 5.30 -15.35
CA ALA A 14 0.49 5.05 -15.23
C ALA A 14 0.22 3.75 -14.44
N ASP A 15 -0.65 3.86 -13.44
CA ASP A 15 -1.51 2.81 -12.88
C ASP A 15 -0.91 1.48 -12.36
N ASP A 16 0.37 1.42 -11.95
CA ASP A 16 0.90 0.26 -11.21
C ASP A 16 0.51 0.22 -9.72
N THR A 17 -0.24 1.23 -9.23
CA THR A 17 -0.65 1.34 -7.81
C THR A 17 -1.47 0.15 -7.31
N LEU A 18 -2.15 -0.57 -8.21
CA LEU A 18 -2.95 -1.74 -7.86
C LEU A 18 -2.10 -2.97 -7.52
N ASN A 19 -0.85 -3.00 -7.97
CA ASN A 19 0.03 -4.15 -7.86
C ASN A 19 1.14 -3.95 -6.80
N MET A 20 1.20 -2.78 -6.18
CA MET A 20 2.20 -2.46 -5.14
C MET A 20 2.02 -3.33 -3.89
N SER A 21 3.13 -3.61 -3.20
CA SER A 21 3.11 -4.12 -1.83
C SER A 21 2.56 -3.07 -0.86
N TYR A 22 2.33 -3.46 0.39
CA TYR A 22 1.92 -2.50 1.42
C TYR A 22 3.04 -1.49 1.69
N GLU A 23 4.28 -1.95 1.86
CA GLU A 23 5.43 -1.08 2.11
C GLU A 23 5.65 -0.10 0.95
N ASP A 24 5.63 -0.59 -0.30
CA ASP A 24 5.82 0.27 -1.48
C ASP A 24 4.71 1.33 -1.59
N ALA A 25 3.47 0.95 -1.28
CA ALA A 25 2.33 1.87 -1.35
C ALA A 25 2.40 2.96 -0.27
N VAL A 26 2.93 2.63 0.92
CA VAL A 26 3.18 3.59 2.00
C VAL A 26 4.32 4.54 1.64
N GLU A 27 5.46 4.01 1.17
CA GLU A 27 6.59 4.85 0.75
C GLU A 27 6.19 5.83 -0.36
N ALA A 28 5.41 5.35 -1.35
CA ALA A 28 4.88 6.21 -2.40
C ALA A 28 3.93 7.30 -1.87
N LEU A 29 3.17 7.01 -0.80
CA LEU A 29 2.27 7.98 -0.17
C LEU A 29 3.06 9.03 0.62
N GLU A 30 4.09 8.62 1.35
CA GLU A 30 4.99 9.53 2.07
C GLU A 30 5.67 10.52 1.12
N GLY A 31 6.18 10.04 -0.02
CA GLY A 31 6.77 10.91 -1.04
C GLY A 31 5.76 11.88 -1.68
N ILE A 32 4.46 11.52 -1.73
CA ILE A 32 3.41 12.47 -2.13
C ILE A 32 3.23 13.56 -1.07
N ILE A 33 3.14 13.17 0.20
CA ILE A 33 2.97 14.10 1.33
C ILE A 33 4.13 15.08 1.38
N GLU A 34 5.38 14.59 1.29
CA GLU A 34 6.57 15.44 1.31
C GLU A 34 6.56 16.49 0.18
N ARG A 35 6.13 16.09 -1.03
CA ARG A 35 5.99 17.05 -2.15
C ARG A 35 4.92 18.11 -1.88
N ILE A 36 3.80 17.74 -1.29
CA ILE A 36 2.73 18.70 -0.94
C ILE A 36 3.23 19.66 0.16
N GLU A 37 3.89 19.12 1.20
CA GLU A 37 4.43 19.91 2.32
C GLU A 37 5.57 20.84 1.91
N SER A 38 6.33 20.49 0.85
CA SER A 38 7.36 21.37 0.29
C SER A 38 6.81 22.69 -0.28
N GLY A 39 5.49 22.80 -0.49
CA GLY A 39 4.81 24.00 -0.96
C GLY A 39 5.20 24.45 -2.37
N SER A 40 5.98 23.63 -3.10
CA SER A 40 6.52 23.93 -4.43
C SER A 40 5.66 23.38 -5.56
N ILE A 41 4.48 22.86 -5.24
CA ILE A 41 3.59 22.13 -6.16
C ILE A 41 2.54 23.06 -6.77
N GLY A 42 2.33 22.97 -8.08
CA GLY A 42 1.27 23.70 -8.77
C GLY A 42 -0.13 23.15 -8.44
N LEU A 43 -1.18 23.87 -8.84
CA LEU A 43 -2.57 23.43 -8.62
C LEU A 43 -2.86 22.09 -9.33
N GLU A 44 -2.49 21.97 -10.60
CA GLU A 44 -2.69 20.76 -11.41
C GLU A 44 -1.97 19.56 -10.76
N ASP A 45 -0.71 19.75 -10.40
CA ASP A 45 0.12 18.73 -9.75
C ASP A 45 -0.45 18.35 -8.37
N SER A 46 -1.04 19.30 -7.64
CA SER A 46 -1.69 19.04 -6.35
C SER A 46 -2.93 18.15 -6.49
N ILE A 47 -3.69 18.34 -7.56
CA ILE A 47 -4.85 17.49 -7.88
C ILE A 47 -4.37 16.08 -8.23
N GLU A 48 -3.35 15.95 -9.09
CA GLU A 48 -2.77 14.64 -9.44
C GLU A 48 -2.21 13.92 -8.21
N ALA A 49 -1.47 14.65 -7.35
CA ALA A 49 -0.94 14.14 -6.10
C ALA A 49 -2.06 13.61 -5.18
N TYR A 50 -3.17 14.34 -5.07
CA TYR A 50 -4.33 13.92 -4.29
C TYR A 50 -5.01 12.67 -4.86
N GLU A 51 -5.22 12.61 -6.18
CA GLU A 51 -5.82 11.45 -6.84
C GLU A 51 -4.96 10.19 -6.64
N ARG A 52 -3.64 10.32 -6.85
CA ARG A 52 -2.69 9.23 -6.63
C ARG A 52 -2.66 8.81 -5.16
N GLY A 53 -2.63 9.75 -4.23
CA GLY A 53 -2.68 9.48 -2.79
C GLY A 53 -3.95 8.71 -2.41
N THR A 54 -5.09 9.08 -2.98
CA THR A 54 -6.36 8.38 -2.75
C THR A 54 -6.32 6.93 -3.27
N LYS A 55 -5.72 6.68 -4.44
CA LYS A 55 -5.52 5.32 -4.97
C LYS A 55 -4.63 4.48 -4.04
N LEU A 56 -3.51 5.04 -3.57
CA LEU A 56 -2.60 4.36 -2.65
C LEU A 56 -3.27 4.01 -1.32
N ILE A 57 -4.03 4.93 -0.72
CA ILE A 57 -4.77 4.67 0.51
C ILE A 57 -5.77 3.52 0.33
N ARG A 58 -6.48 3.46 -0.81
CA ARG A 58 -7.39 2.35 -1.12
C ARG A 58 -6.64 1.03 -1.25
N ARG A 59 -5.47 1.03 -1.88
CA ARG A 59 -4.62 -0.15 -2.00
C ARG A 59 -4.18 -0.65 -0.62
N CYS A 60 -3.66 0.23 0.24
CA CYS A 60 -3.23 -0.14 1.58
C CYS A 60 -4.36 -0.76 2.39
N ARG A 61 -5.57 -0.16 2.35
CA ARG A 61 -6.75 -0.72 3.02
C ARG A 61 -7.09 -2.11 2.51
N SER A 62 -7.14 -2.31 1.19
CA SER A 62 -7.43 -3.62 0.60
C SER A 62 -6.42 -4.69 1.02
N LEU A 63 -5.14 -4.34 1.17
CA LEU A 63 -4.11 -5.26 1.63
C LEU A 63 -4.29 -5.63 3.11
N LEU A 64 -4.61 -4.64 3.94
CA LEU A 64 -4.88 -4.85 5.37
C LEU A 64 -6.13 -5.71 5.57
N ASP A 65 -7.20 -5.45 4.83
CA ASP A 65 -8.46 -6.22 4.91
C ASP A 65 -8.21 -7.69 4.53
N ALA A 66 -7.41 -7.94 3.49
CA ALA A 66 -7.03 -9.29 3.07
C ALA A 66 -6.16 -10.01 4.12
N ALA A 67 -5.23 -9.29 4.75
CA ALA A 67 -4.41 -9.84 5.82
C ALA A 67 -5.26 -10.18 7.05
N GLU A 68 -6.18 -9.30 7.44
CA GLU A 68 -7.09 -9.52 8.57
C GLU A 68 -8.01 -10.72 8.32
N GLN A 69 -8.56 -10.85 7.11
CA GLN A 69 -9.36 -12.01 6.72
C GLN A 69 -8.58 -13.31 6.86
N ARG A 70 -7.34 -13.35 6.38
CA ARG A 70 -6.47 -14.53 6.49
C ARG A 70 -6.17 -14.89 7.95
N VAL A 71 -5.95 -13.89 8.81
CA VAL A 71 -5.76 -14.12 10.26
C VAL A 71 -7.02 -14.71 10.87
N ARG A 72 -8.21 -14.20 10.53
CA ARG A 72 -9.49 -14.74 11.05
C ARG A 72 -9.70 -16.19 10.66
N GLU A 73 -9.42 -16.56 9.41
CA GLU A 73 -9.52 -17.95 8.93
C GLU A 73 -8.61 -18.89 9.71
N LEU A 74 -7.34 -18.51 9.91
CA LEU A 74 -6.39 -19.31 10.69
C LEU A 74 -6.84 -19.52 12.15
N ASN A 75 -7.44 -18.50 12.77
CA ASN A 75 -7.97 -18.61 14.13
C ASN A 75 -9.24 -19.49 14.19
N ALA A 76 -10.09 -19.44 13.17
CA ALA A 76 -11.28 -20.28 13.10
C ALA A 76 -10.90 -21.77 12.97
N ASP A 77 -9.91 -22.08 12.13
CA ASP A 77 -9.39 -23.43 11.95
C ASP A 77 -8.76 -23.99 13.25
N GLU A 78 -8.06 -23.13 14.02
CA GLU A 78 -7.48 -23.52 15.31
C GLU A 78 -8.54 -23.88 16.36
N LEU A 79 -9.70 -23.20 16.33
CA LEU A 79 -10.80 -23.43 17.28
C LEU A 79 -11.65 -24.66 16.92
N ASP A 80 -11.76 -25.01 15.64
CA ASP A 80 -12.52 -26.19 15.16
C ASP A 80 -11.75 -27.51 15.37
N GLY A 81 -10.41 -27.49 15.28
CA GLY A 81 -9.55 -28.66 15.46
C GLY A 81 -9.41 -29.18 16.91
N GLY A 82 -10.06 -28.55 17.89
CA GLY A 82 -9.96 -28.86 19.33
C GLY A 82 -11.06 -29.75 19.92
N SER A 83 -12.04 -30.20 19.13
CA SER A 83 -13.16 -31.03 19.61
C SER A 83 -13.22 -32.41 18.95
N ASP A 84 -12.12 -33.18 18.99
CA ASP A 84 -12.17 -34.63 18.81
C ASP A 84 -11.73 -35.32 20.12
N GLY A 85 -12.55 -35.12 21.14
CA GLY A 85 -12.47 -35.79 22.45
C GLY A 85 -13.78 -36.51 22.74
N ASN A 86 -14.31 -37.27 21.77
CA ASN A 86 -15.38 -38.21 22.03
C ASN A 86 -14.76 -39.55 22.45
N GLU A 87 -14.69 -39.77 23.75
CA GLU A 87 -14.33 -41.05 24.37
C GLU A 87 -15.61 -41.92 24.44
N PRO A 88 -15.77 -42.99 23.64
CA PRO A 88 -16.84 -43.94 23.87
C PRO A 88 -16.38 -45.01 24.87
N ALA A 89 -17.27 -45.27 25.82
CA ALA A 89 -17.18 -46.22 26.94
C ALA A 89 -16.84 -47.68 26.56
#